data_AF-A0A3M7MEC8-F1
#
_entry.id   AF-A0A3M7MEC8-F1
#
_cell.length_a   1.000
_cell.length_b   1.000
_cell.length_c   1.000
_cell.angle_alpha   90.00
_cell.angle_beta   90.00
_cell.angle_gamma   90.00
#
_symmetry.space_group_name_H-M   'P 1'
#
loop_
_entity.id
_entity.type
_entity.pdbx_description
1 polymer ?
#
loop_
_entity_poly.entity_id
_entity_poly.type
_entity_poly.pdbx_seq_one_letter_code
_entity_poly.pdbx_strand_id
1 'polypeptide(L)' 'MYYFGTNLDGKFTVPDFWPKAGQTHKIPFDRDEIKAELERLKARNLENKRRRLEREEREGRGGGEE' A
#
# COMPACT_ATOMS: atom_id res chain seq x y z
N MET A 1 -31.97 -31.79 5.91
CA MET A 1 -31.45 -30.41 5.83
C MET A 1 -30.51 -30.23 7.01
N TYR A 2 -29.19 -30.25 6.80
CA TYR A 2 -28.24 -30.04 7.90
C TYR A 2 -28.33 -28.58 8.33
N TYR A 3 -28.89 -28.34 9.51
CA TYR A 3 -28.98 -27.01 10.09
C TYR A 3 -27.60 -26.65 10.65
N PHE A 4 -26.78 -26.03 9.82
CA PHE A 4 -25.49 -25.51 10.25
C PHE A 4 -25.70 -24.08 10.72
N GLY A 5 -25.88 -23.85 12.02
CA GLY A 5 -26.20 -22.48 12.44
C GLY A 5 -26.51 -22.26 13.90
N THR A 6 -25.61 -22.63 14.82
CA THR A 6 -25.62 -22.05 16.17
C THR A 6 -24.26 -21.49 16.61
N ASN A 7 -23.17 -21.79 15.88
CA ASN A 7 -21.80 -21.34 16.20
C ASN A 7 -21.17 -20.51 15.06
N LEU A 8 -21.96 -19.72 14.33
CA LEU A 8 -21.44 -18.88 13.24
C LEU A 8 -20.56 -17.75 13.80
N ASP A 9 -21.00 -17.09 14.88
CA ASP A 9 -20.23 -16.01 15.51
C ASP A 9 -18.83 -16.45 15.97
N GLY A 10 -18.68 -17.66 16.52
CA GLY A 10 -17.39 -18.16 16.98
C GLY A 10 -16.45 -18.65 15.87
N LYS A 11 -16.99 -19.02 14.69
CA LYS A 11 -16.19 -19.55 13.57
C LYS A 11 -15.75 -18.49 12.57
N PHE A 12 -16.49 -17.38 12.49
CA PHE A 12 -16.24 -16.30 11.52
C PHE A 12 -15.75 -15.00 12.16
N THR A 13 -15.57 -14.96 13.49
CA THR A 13 -14.90 -13.84 14.14
C THR A 13 -13.40 -13.95 13.94
N VAL A 14 -12.81 -12.90 13.35
CA VAL A 14 -11.36 -12.73 13.28
C VAL A 14 -10.98 -11.72 14.36
N PRO A 15 -10.36 -12.16 15.47
CA PRO A 15 -9.85 -11.23 16.48
C PRO A 15 -8.87 -10.26 15.83
N ASP A 16 -8.93 -8.99 16.22
CA ASP A 16 -8.05 -7.93 15.69
C ASP A 16 -8.12 -7.75 14.15
N PHE A 17 -9.27 -8.06 13.52
CA PHE A 17 -9.46 -7.88 12.07
C PHE A 17 -9.16 -6.46 11.58
N TRP A 18 -9.56 -5.45 12.35
CA TRP A 18 -9.34 -4.05 12.02
C TRP A 18 -8.03 -3.54 12.63
N PRO A 19 -7.24 -2.75 11.88
CA PRO A 19 -6.08 -2.06 12.41
C PRO A 19 -6.48 -1.24 13.63
N LYS A 20 -5.73 -1.38 14.72
CA LYS A 20 -5.95 -0.58 15.93
C LYS A 20 -5.62 0.89 15.62
N ALA A 21 -6.17 1.83 16.38
CA ALA A 21 -6.04 3.28 16.11
C ALA A 21 -4.57 3.79 16.03
N GLY A 22 -3.60 3.06 16.57
CA GLY A 22 -2.16 3.38 16.46
C GLY A 22 -1.41 2.69 15.32
N GLN A 23 -2.07 1.80 14.58
CA GLN A 23 -1.48 1.03 13.48
C GLN A 23 -1.63 1.74 12.12
N THR A 24 -2.45 2.79 12.06
CA THR A 24 -2.64 3.60 10.85
C THR A 24 -1.73 4.83 10.85
N HIS A 25 -1.43 5.33 9.66
CA HIS A 25 -0.72 6.60 9.52
C HIS A 25 -1.60 7.75 10.02
N LYS A 26 -1.01 8.65 10.81
CA LYS A 26 -1.66 9.90 11.18
C LYS A 26 -1.72 10.80 9.95
N ILE A 27 -2.92 11.22 9.59
CA ILE A 27 -3.14 12.15 8.49
C ILE A 27 -2.78 13.56 9.00
N PRO A 28 -1.88 14.30 8.33
CA PRO A 28 -1.61 15.69 8.69
C PRO A 28 -2.84 16.56 8.48
N PHE A 29 -3.15 17.43 9.44
CA PHE A 29 -4.29 18.35 9.36
C PHE A 29 -3.86 19.80 9.10
N ASP A 30 -2.63 20.15 9.46
CA ASP A 30 -2.10 21.49 9.25
C ASP A 30 -1.60 21.68 7.82
N ARG A 31 -1.88 22.87 7.26
CA ARG A 31 -1.55 23.18 5.87
C ARG A 31 -0.07 23.03 5.55
N ASP A 32 0.80 23.42 6.47
CA ASP A 32 2.24 23.40 6.23
C ASP A 32 2.81 21.99 6.36
N GLU A 33 2.24 21.15 7.24
CA GLU A 33 2.54 19.71 7.29
C GLU A 33 2.09 18.98 6.03
N ILE A 34 0.89 19.31 5.51
CA ILE A 34 0.39 18.76 4.24
C ILE A 34 1.33 19.10 3.08
N LYS A 35 1.83 20.34 3.02
CA LYS A 35 2.80 20.75 1.99
C LYS A 35 4.10 19.96 2.08
N ALA A 36 4.65 19.81 3.29
CA ALA A 36 5.88 19.05 3.51
C ALA A 36 5.73 17.57 3.11
N GLU A 37 4.62 16.93 3.51
CA GLU A 37 4.36 15.53 3.13
C GLU A 37 4.12 15.41 1.62
N LEU A 38 3.47 16.39 0.98
CA LEU A 38 3.29 16.40 -0.48
C LEU A 38 4.62 16.51 -1.23
N GLU A 39 5.54 17.36 -0.77
CA GLU A 39 6.89 17.48 -1.35
C GLU A 39 7.68 16.17 -1.21
N ARG A 40 7.63 15.54 -0.03
CA ARG A 40 8.21 14.22 0.21
C ARG A 40 7.66 13.16 -0.74
N LEU A 41 6.34 13.13 -0.95
CA LEU A 41 5.70 12.19 -1.88
C LEU A 41 6.10 12.44 -3.33
N LYS A 42 6.22 13.70 -3.75
CA LYS A 42 6.70 14.06 -5.10
C LYS A 42 8.13 13.56 -5.33
N ALA A 43 9.03 13.77 -4.37
CA ALA A 43 10.42 13.30 -4.45
C ALA A 43 10.50 11.77 -4.56
N ARG A 44 9.76 11.04 -3.71
CA ARG A 44 9.68 9.58 -3.75
C ARG A 44 9.15 9.08 -5.10
N ASN A 45 8.11 9.72 -5.63
CA ASN A 45 7.52 9.32 -6.91
C ASN A 45 8.47 9.54 -8.08
N LEU A 46 9.23 10.64 -8.06
CA LEU A 46 10.25 10.92 -9.07
C LEU A 46 11.36 9.85 -9.05
N GLU A 47 11.84 9.49 -7.86
CA GLU A 47 12.83 8.42 -7.69
C GLU A 47 12.31 7.07 -8.20
N ASN A 48 11.08 6.70 -7.84
CA ASN A 48 10.45 5.47 -8.32
C ASN A 48 10.27 5.47 -9.84
N LYS A 49 9.90 6.61 -10.43
CA LYS A 49 9.80 6.77 -11.87
C LYS A 49 11.17 6.56 -12.53
N ARG A 50 12.24 7.16 -11.98
CA ARG A 50 13.60 6.97 -12.48
C ARG A 50 14.03 5.50 -12.43
N ARG A 51 13.82 4.83 -11.27
CA ARG A 51 14.09 3.39 -11.12
C ARG A 51 13.33 2.54 -12.14
N ARG A 52 12.06 2.86 -12.40
CA ARG A 52 11.25 2.12 -13.38
C ARG A 52 11.80 2.28 -14.80
N LEU A 53 12.14 3.50 -15.21
CA LEU A 53 12.73 3.77 -16.52
C LEU A 53 14.09 3.08 -16.69
N GLU A 54 14.96 3.12 -15.67
CA GLU A 54 16.25 2.41 -15.69
C GLU A 54 16.07 0.89 -15.84
N ARG A 55 15.04 0.32 -15.19
CA ARG A 55 14.70 -1.11 -15.29
C ARG A 55 14.15 -1.46 -16.68
N GLU A 56 13.24 -0.65 -17.20
CA GLU A 56 12.68 -0.79 -18.55
C GLU A 56 13.78 -0.68 -19.62
N GLU A 57 14.75 0.23 -19.48
CA GLU A 57 15.90 0.32 -20.38
C GLU A 57 16.81 -0.92 -20.32
N ARG A 58 17.05 -1.47 -19.12
CA ARG A 58 17.85 -2.69 -18.95
C ARG A 58 17.15 -3.92 -19.53
N GLU A 59 15.85 -4.06 -19.27
CA GLU A 59 15.04 -5.18 -19.75
C GLU A 59 14.78 -5.08 -21.26
N GLY A 60 14.52 -3.88 -21.78
CA GLY A 60 14.31 -3.61 -23.21
C GLY A 60 15.58 -3.77 -24.06
N ARG A 61 16.77 -3.53 -23.50
CA ARG A 61 18.06 -3.82 -24.16
C ARG A 61 18.40 -5.31 -24.19
N GLY A 62 17.82 -6.13 -23.30
CA GLY A 62 18.07 -7.58 -23.24
C GLY A 62 17.14 -8.44 -24.10
N GLY A 63 16.02 -7.89 -24.60
CA GLY A 63 15.03 -8.63 -25.39
C GLY A 63 15.09 -8.42 -26.91
N GLY A 64 16.15 -7.78 -27.42
CA GLY A 64 16.35 -7.49 -28.85
C GLY A 64 17.35 -8.40 -29.58
N GLU A 65 17.90 -9.41 -28.90
CA GLU A 65 18.84 -10.39 -29.46
C GLU A 65 18.29 -11.81 -29.26
N GLU A 66 17.29 -12.22 -30.05
CA GLU A 66 16.96 -13.63 -30.32
C GLU A 66 16.31 -13.77 -31.70
#